data_AF-A0AAD8ITI3-F1
#
_entry.id   AF-A0AAD8ITI3-F1
#
_cell.length_a   1.000
_cell.length_b   1.000
_cell.length_c   1.000
_cell.angle_alpha   90.00
_cell.angle_beta   90.00
_cell.angle_gamma   90.00
#
_symmetry.space_group_name_H-M   'P 1'
#
loop_
_entity.id
_entity.type
_entity.pdbx_description
1 polymer ?
#
loop_
_entity_poly.entity_id
_entity_poly.type
_entity_poly.pdbx_seq_one_letter_code
_entity_poly.pdbx_strand_id
1 'polypeptide(L)'
;MASDRSWMHHRFDARNNITEEYKLGVQNFISVALRGEVDSKGRIRCPCKECGNSWSKLPDNVTYDLYRYGIMESYTTWIFHGEKHRSRVEAETSSGNFGCRDDDMGGNI
;
A
#
# COMPACT_ATOMS: atom_id res chain seq x y z
N MET A 1 -4.65 -11.96 1.84
CA MET A 1 -5.04 -11.09 2.96
C MET A 1 -4.93 -9.67 2.47
N ALA A 2 -6.05 -9.03 2.17
CA ALA A 2 -6.05 -7.58 1.93
C ALA A 2 -5.51 -6.94 3.21
N SER A 3 -4.52 -6.05 3.09
CA SER A 3 -4.05 -5.27 4.23
C SER A 3 -5.26 -4.60 4.85
N ASP A 4 -5.63 -5.02 6.06
CA ASP A 4 -6.80 -4.48 6.73
C ASP A 4 -6.51 -3.01 7.06
N ARG A 5 -7.24 -2.10 6.40
CA ARG A 5 -7.07 -0.65 6.52
C ARG A 5 -8.12 -0.04 7.45
N SER A 6 -8.86 -0.85 8.19
CA SER A 6 -9.86 -0.38 9.17
C SER A 6 -9.26 0.60 10.18
N TRP A 7 -7.97 0.43 10.53
CA TRP A 7 -7.24 1.36 11.39
C TRP A 7 -7.30 2.80 10.92
N MET A 8 -7.40 3.07 9.60
CA MET A 8 -7.47 4.43 9.05
C MET A 8 -8.72 5.18 9.53
N HIS A 9 -9.80 4.45 9.83
CA HIS A 9 -11.06 5.00 10.33
C HIS A 9 -11.11 5.04 11.87
N HIS A 10 -10.29 4.26 12.56
CA HIS A 10 -10.25 4.18 14.03
C HIS A 10 -9.21 5.13 14.63
N ARG A 11 -9.16 6.39 14.16
CA ARG A 11 -8.14 7.35 14.65
C ARG A 11 -8.30 7.68 16.13
N PHE A 12 -9.53 7.85 16.60
CA PHE A 12 -9.82 8.25 17.98
C PHE A 12 -10.67 7.23 18.71
N ASP A 13 -10.37 7.03 20.00
CA ASP A 13 -11.24 6.28 20.90
C ASP A 13 -12.42 7.15 21.39
N ALA A 14 -13.31 6.55 22.20
CA ALA A 14 -14.44 7.26 22.81
C ALA A 14 -14.03 8.42 23.76
N ARG A 15 -12.75 8.53 24.11
CA ARG A 15 -12.18 9.57 24.98
C ARG A 15 -11.37 10.59 24.17
N ASN A 16 -11.45 10.54 22.84
CA ASN A 16 -10.75 11.43 21.92
C ASN A 16 -9.21 11.28 21.95
N ASN A 17 -8.69 10.12 22.40
CA ASN A 17 -7.27 9.79 22.33
C ASN A 17 -6.95 9.07 21.02
N ILE A 18 -5.73 9.27 20.51
CA ILE A 18 -5.26 8.49 19.35
C ILE A 18 -5.14 7.02 19.74
N THR A 19 -5.83 6.14 19.00
CA THR A 19 -5.83 4.71 19.27
C THR A 19 -4.48 4.07 18.95
N GLU A 20 -4.16 2.95 19.63
CA GLU A 20 -2.96 2.18 19.32
C GLU A 20 -3.02 1.55 17.92
N GLU A 21 -4.20 1.11 17.47
CA GLU A 21 -4.40 0.62 16.09
C GLU A 21 -3.98 1.67 15.06
N TYR A 22 -4.38 2.93 15.26
CA TYR A 22 -4.01 4.02 14.37
C TYR A 22 -2.50 4.28 14.39
N LYS A 23 -1.87 4.28 15.57
CA LYS A 23 -0.41 4.48 15.70
C LYS A 23 0.37 3.39 14.99
N LEU A 24 0.00 2.12 15.20
CA LEU A 24 0.62 0.97 14.55
C LEU A 24 0.43 1.01 13.04
N GLY A 25 -0.76 1.34 12.58
CA GLY A 25 -1.06 1.52 11.16
C GLY A 25 -0.21 2.62 10.51
N VAL A 26 -0.06 3.77 11.16
CA VAL A 26 0.82 4.86 10.71
C VAL A 26 2.28 4.42 10.66
N GLN A 27 2.80 3.77 11.72
CA GLN A 27 4.17 3.26 11.74
C GLN A 27 4.46 2.28 10.60
N ASN A 28 3.52 1.37 10.34
CA ASN A 28 3.61 0.43 9.23
C ASN A 28 3.55 1.15 7.87
N PHE A 29 2.65 2.12 7.72
CA PHE A 29 2.57 2.95 6.51
C PHE A 29 3.89 3.66 6.21
N ILE A 30 4.50 4.31 7.21
CA ILE A 30 5.78 5.00 7.05
C ILE A 30 6.89 4.02 6.65
N SER A 31 6.94 2.86 7.28
CA SER A 31 7.92 1.81 6.95
C SER A 31 7.78 1.31 5.51
N VAL A 32 6.55 1.16 5.02
CA VAL A 32 6.28 0.79 3.62
C VAL A 32 6.64 1.93 2.67
N ALA A 33 6.26 3.16 3.00
CA ALA A 33 6.57 4.35 2.20
C ALA A 33 8.07 4.59 2.02
N LEU A 34 8.86 4.35 3.08
CA LEU A 34 10.32 4.44 3.04
C LEU A 34 10.98 3.36 2.17
N ARG A 35 10.33 2.21 1.99
CA ARG A 35 10.79 1.15 1.08
C ARG A 35 10.34 1.36 -0.37
N GLY A 36 9.39 2.26 -0.58
CA GLY A 36 8.83 2.61 -1.88
C GLY A 36 9.56 3.78 -2.52
N GLU A 37 8.79 4.72 -3.08
CA GLU A 37 9.33 5.92 -3.71
C GLU A 37 9.65 7.00 -2.68
N VAL A 38 10.94 7.26 -2.52
CA VAL A 38 11.49 8.31 -1.65
C VAL A 38 12.28 9.30 -2.53
N ASP A 39 12.17 10.59 -2.23
CA ASP A 39 12.95 11.59 -2.97
C ASP A 39 14.45 11.57 -2.59
N SER A 40 15.27 12.36 -3.29
CA SER A 40 16.71 12.46 -3.04
C SER A 40 17.08 13.00 -1.64
N LYS A 41 16.09 13.46 -0.86
CA LYS A 41 16.23 13.97 0.50
C LYS A 41 15.58 13.03 1.52
N GLY A 42 15.16 11.83 1.12
CA GLY A 42 14.50 10.86 2.00
C GLY A 42 13.08 11.25 2.41
N ARG A 43 12.40 12.09 1.62
CA ARG A 43 11.02 12.52 1.88
C ARG A 43 10.03 11.64 1.15
N ILE A 44 8.88 11.43 1.79
CA ILE A 44 7.74 10.69 1.25
C ILE A 44 6.57 11.63 1.03
N ARG A 45 5.69 11.32 0.08
CA ARG A 45 4.43 12.05 -0.10
C ARG A 45 3.58 11.94 1.16
N CYS A 46 2.93 13.03 1.54
CA CYS A 46 2.08 13.09 2.73
C CYS A 46 0.60 12.82 2.36
N PRO A 47 0.01 11.67 2.77
CA PRO A 47 -1.39 11.35 2.48
C PRO A 47 -2.36 11.93 3.52
N CYS A 48 -1.94 12.91 4.34
CA CYS A 48 -2.85 13.53 5.28
C CYS A 48 -3.96 14.31 4.55
N LYS A 49 -5.08 14.54 5.24
CA LYS A 49 -6.25 15.23 4.67
C LYS A 49 -5.91 16.62 4.09
N GLU A 50 -4.96 17.32 4.69
CA GLU A 50 -4.53 18.66 4.24
C GLU A 50 -3.59 18.61 3.02
N CYS A 51 -2.67 17.64 2.97
CA CYS A 51 -1.65 17.58 1.92
C CYS A 51 -2.12 16.83 0.67
N GLY A 52 -2.98 15.82 0.84
CA GLY A 52 -3.54 15.04 -0.27
C GLY A 52 -2.51 14.48 -1.25
N ASN A 53 -1.37 14.00 -0.75
CA ASN A 53 -0.24 13.51 -1.56
C ASN A 53 0.45 14.54 -2.48
N SER A 54 0.12 15.82 -2.33
CA SER A 54 0.70 16.89 -3.15
C SER A 54 2.12 17.25 -2.71
N TRP A 55 2.43 17.10 -1.42
CA TRP A 55 3.70 17.54 -0.83
C TRP A 55 4.49 16.37 -0.26
N SER A 56 5.80 16.38 -0.51
CA SER A 56 6.76 15.45 0.08
C SER A 56 7.37 16.04 1.35
N LYS A 57 7.28 15.30 2.46
CA LYS A 57 7.80 15.70 3.76
C LYS A 57 8.66 14.59 4.36
N LEU A 58 9.48 14.93 5.35
CA LEU A 58 10.23 13.94 6.11
C LEU A 58 9.26 12.98 6.83
N PRO A 59 9.63 11.71 7.04
CA PRO A 59 8.80 10.70 7.69
C PRO A 59 8.23 11.16 9.03
N ASP A 60 9.03 11.84 9.85
CA ASP A 60 8.59 12.38 11.14
C ASP A 60 7.49 13.44 10.98
N ASN A 61 7.63 14.32 9.99
CA ASN A 61 6.62 15.33 9.68
C ASN A 61 5.34 14.71 9.13
N VAL A 62 5.45 13.66 8.30
CA VAL A 62 4.28 12.92 7.83
C VAL A 62 3.58 12.23 8.98
N THR A 63 4.33 11.60 9.90
CA THR A 63 3.75 10.96 11.11
C THR A 63 2.98 11.99 11.95
N TYR A 64 3.58 13.16 12.20
CA TYR A 64 2.91 14.25 12.91
C TYR A 64 1.62 14.70 12.21
N ASP A 65 1.67 14.91 10.89
CA ASP A 65 0.51 15.34 10.11
C ASP A 65 -0.60 14.27 10.13
N LEU A 66 -0.25 12.99 10.07
CA LEU A 66 -1.21 11.90 10.18
C LEU A 66 -1.83 11.83 11.58
N TYR A 67 -1.07 12.15 12.62
CA TYR A 67 -1.61 12.23 13.98
C TYR A 67 -2.46 13.47 14.20
N ARG A 68 -2.23 14.58 13.49
CA ARG A 68 -2.95 15.85 13.66
C ARG A 68 -4.20 15.96 12.77
N TYR A 69 -4.06 15.64 11.49
CA TYR A 69 -5.10 15.83 10.47
C TYR A 69 -5.80 14.53 10.08
N GLY A 70 -5.17 13.39 10.36
CA GLY A 70 -5.66 12.10 9.90
C GLY A 70 -5.19 11.78 8.48
N ILE A 71 -5.18 10.49 8.17
CA ILE A 71 -4.97 10.00 6.81
C ILE A 71 -6.21 10.28 5.95
N MET A 72 -6.00 10.50 4.66
CA MET A 72 -7.08 10.58 3.69
C MET A 72 -7.71 9.18 3.53
N GLU A 73 -8.97 9.04 3.96
CA GLU A 73 -9.69 7.75 3.97
C GLU A 73 -9.94 7.18 2.56
N SER A 74 -10.03 8.05 1.54
CA SER A 74 -10.09 7.64 0.14
C SER A 74 -8.76 7.13 -0.41
N TYR A 75 -7.66 7.29 0.32
CA TYR A 75 -6.34 6.82 -0.08
C TYR A 75 -6.11 5.37 0.33
N THR A 76 -6.95 4.49 -0.21
CA THR A 76 -6.96 3.05 0.11
C THR A 76 -5.94 2.25 -0.69
N THR A 77 -5.42 2.78 -1.79
CA THR A 77 -4.36 2.13 -2.57
C THR A 77 -3.12 3.00 -2.51
N TRP A 78 -2.06 2.49 -1.90
CA TRP A 78 -0.80 3.21 -1.72
C TRP A 78 0.05 3.19 -3.00
N ILE A 79 -0.54 3.64 -4.11
CA ILE A 79 0.06 3.63 -5.45
C ILE A 79 1.38 4.39 -5.49
N PHE A 80 1.50 5.46 -4.69
CA PHE A 80 2.74 6.26 -4.60
C PHE A 80 3.73 5.74 -3.54
N HIS A 81 3.37 4.67 -2.82
CA HIS A 81 4.21 4.10 -1.76
C HIS A 81 4.47 2.61 -1.98
N GLY A 82 4.44 2.16 -3.23
CA GLY A 82 4.96 0.85 -3.64
C GLY A 82 4.00 -0.33 -3.47
N GLU A 83 2.71 -0.09 -3.18
CA GLU A 83 1.73 -1.17 -3.26
C GLU A 83 1.42 -1.49 -4.73
N LYS A 84 2.02 -2.57 -5.24
CA LYS A 84 1.71 -3.09 -6.58
C LYS A 84 0.22 -3.46 -6.60
N HIS A 85 -0.52 -2.84 -7.52
CA HIS A 85 -1.90 -3.23 -7.80
C HIS A 85 -1.92 -4.74 -8.00
N ARG A 86 -2.62 -5.49 -7.13
CA ARG A 86 -3.00 -6.86 -7.50
C ARG A 86 -3.93 -6.69 -8.68
N SER A 87 -3.39 -6.77 -9.90
CA SER A 87 -4.17 -6.81 -11.12
C SER A 87 -5.17 -7.94 -10.95
N ARG A 88 -6.43 -7.57 -10.73
CA ARG A 88 -7.58 -8.46 -10.85
C ARG A 88 -7.61 -8.89 -12.32
N VAL A 89 -6.90 -9.97 -12.64
CA VAL A 89 -7.27 -10.81 -13.78
C VAL A 89 -8.46 -11.65 -13.32
N GLU A 90 -9.46 -11.68 -14.19
CA GLU A 90 -10.86 -11.85 -13.84
C GLU A 90 -11.31 -13.31 -13.75
N ALA A 91 -12.56 -13.44 -13.34
CA ALA A 91 -13.35 -14.64 -13.15
C ALA A 91 -13.33 -15.64 -14.32
N GLU A 92 -13.34 -16.92 -13.94
CA GLU A 92 -14.16 -18.01 -14.48
C GLU A 92 -14.17 -18.27 -15.99
N THR A 93 -13.70 -19.47 -16.39
CA THR A 93 -14.52 -20.53 -17.02
C THR A 93 -13.71 -21.38 -18.02
N SER A 94 -14.05 -22.67 -17.99
CA SER A 94 -13.84 -23.72 -18.99
C SER A 94 -12.51 -24.46 -18.99
N SER A 95 -12.63 -25.70 -18.54
CA SER A 95 -11.89 -26.86 -19.02
C SER A 95 -11.54 -26.72 -20.51
N GLY A 96 -10.25 -26.64 -20.81
CA GLY A 96 -9.72 -26.48 -22.15
C GLY A 96 -8.36 -27.16 -22.26
N ASN A 97 -8.41 -28.47 -22.50
CA ASN A 97 -7.26 -29.31 -22.79
C ASN A 97 -6.51 -28.80 -24.03
N PHE A 98 -5.29 -28.31 -23.87
CA PHE A 98 -4.31 -28.16 -24.95
C PHE A 98 -2.96 -28.68 -24.45
N GLY A 99 -2.64 -29.91 -24.85
CA GLY A 99 -1.41 -30.60 -24.49
C GLY A 99 -0.17 -29.92 -25.06
N CYS A 100 0.91 -29.93 -24.28
CA CYS A 100 2.25 -29.72 -24.81
C CYS A 100 2.68 -31.00 -25.53
N ARG A 101 2.87 -30.90 -26.84
CA ARG A 101 3.40 -31.99 -27.67
C ARG A 101 4.84 -32.26 -27.23
N ASP A 102 5.12 -33.52 -26.92
CA ASP A 102 6.48 -34.03 -26.76
C ASP A 102 7.14 -34.06 -28.16
N ASP A 103 7.94 -33.05 -28.49
CA ASP A 103 8.80 -33.08 -29.67
C ASP A 103 10.16 -33.70 -29.29
N ASP A 104 10.24 -34.99 -29.61
CA ASP A 104 11.35 -35.94 -29.70
C ASP A 104 12.75 -35.32 -29.92
N MET A 105 13.64 -35.53 -28.94
CA MET A 105 15.09 -35.34 -29.08
C MET A 105 15.73 -36.69 -29.41
N GLY A 106 15.94 -36.96 -30.70
CA GLY A 106 16.64 -38.14 -31.20
C GLY A 106 17.64 -37.80 -32.31
N GLY A 107 18.79 -37.24 -31.94
CA GLY A 107 19.90 -36.97 -32.85
C GLY A 107 20.74 -38.20 -33.19
N ASN A 108 20.86 -38.47 -34.49
CA ASN A 108 22.09 -38.72 -35.26
C ASN A 108 23.10 -39.80 -34.81
N ILE A 109 23.18 -40.92 -35.55
CA ILE A 109 24.34 -41.29 -36.40
C ILE A 109 23.93 -42.30 -37.47
#